data_AF-A0A946RCS7-F1
#
_entry.id   AF-A0A946RCS7-F1
#
_cell.length_a   1.000
_cell.length_b   1.000
_cell.length_c   1.000
_cell.angle_alpha   90.00
_cell.angle_beta   90.00
_cell.angle_gamma   90.00
#
_symmetry.space_group_name_H-M   'P 1'
#
loop_
_entity.id
_entity.type
_entity.pdbx_description
1 polymer ?
#
loop_
_entity_poly.entity_id
_entity_poly.type
_entity_poly.pdbx_seq_one_letter_code
_entity_poly.pdbx_strand_id
1 'polypeptide(L)'
;DENPLIDSTFLLRMLGPFKYIHTILGFLITGLSGYLWLKIVKQSLNPTSMMVQISTIILVLIFTQIILGEILVFLDVIPLIQLFHMWIASWILGLCMVQYSAWNQSQVSHE
;
A
#
# COMPACT_ATOMS: atom_id res chain seq x y z
N ASP A 1 9.29 -23.80 29.31
CA ASP A 1 8.05 -23.67 28.53
C ASP A 1 7.36 -22.37 28.86
N GLU A 2 7.40 -21.42 27.91
CA GLU A 2 6.73 -20.12 28.03
C GLU A 2 5.23 -20.33 28.00
N ASN A 3 4.51 -19.78 28.98
CA ASN A 3 3.07 -19.96 29.10
C ASN A 3 2.35 -19.21 27.96
N PRO A 4 1.67 -19.89 27.03
CA PRO A 4 1.04 -19.27 25.85
C PRO A 4 -0.06 -18.26 26.21
N LEU A 5 -0.57 -18.28 27.45
CA LEU A 5 -1.54 -17.30 27.96
C LEU A 5 -0.90 -15.91 28.21
N ILE A 6 0.40 -15.86 28.49
CA ILE A 6 1.12 -14.60 28.71
C ILE A 6 1.42 -13.92 27.37
N ASP A 7 1.80 -14.71 26.35
CA ASP A 7 2.12 -14.19 25.02
C ASP A 7 0.86 -13.74 24.26
N SER A 8 -0.24 -14.50 24.38
CA SER A 8 -1.54 -14.11 23.82
C SER A 8 -2.13 -12.84 24.47
N THR A 9 -1.91 -12.61 25.77
CA THR A 9 -2.38 -11.38 26.44
C THR A 9 -1.54 -10.15 26.09
N PHE A 10 -0.24 -10.31 25.84
CA PHE A 10 0.62 -9.27 25.28
C PHE A 10 0.22 -8.90 23.84
N LEU A 11 0.03 -9.90 22.98
CA LEU A 11 -0.45 -9.70 21.60
C LEU A 11 -1.83 -9.03 21.57
N LEU A 12 -2.77 -9.47 22.42
CA LEU A 12 -4.09 -8.84 22.55
C LEU A 12 -4.03 -7.37 22.99
N ARG A 13 -3.09 -7.01 23.88
CA ARG A 13 -2.87 -5.60 24.28
C ARG A 13 -2.22 -4.77 23.19
N MET A 14 -1.37 -5.36 22.36
CA MET A 14 -0.71 -4.68 21.24
C MET A 14 -1.64 -4.47 20.03
N LEU A 15 -2.66 -5.31 19.83
CA LEU A 15 -3.60 -5.21 18.71
C LEU A 15 -4.30 -3.84 18.64
N GLY A 16 -4.65 -3.25 19.79
CA GLY A 16 -5.29 -1.93 19.84
C GLY A 16 -4.39 -0.82 19.27
N PRO A 17 -3.21 -0.53 19.87
CA PRO A 17 -2.27 0.45 19.33
C PRO A 17 -1.81 0.15 17.91
N PHE A 18 -1.60 -1.13 17.56
CA PHE A 18 -1.16 -1.55 16.22
C PHE A 18 -2.17 -1.17 15.13
N LYS A 19 -3.48 -1.34 15.40
CA LYS A 19 -4.56 -0.92 14.51
C LYS A 19 -4.50 0.57 14.18
N TYR A 20 -4.31 1.44 15.17
CA TYR A 20 -4.23 2.88 14.94
C TYR A 20 -2.96 3.30 14.19
N ILE A 21 -1.81 2.73 14.54
CA ILE A 21 -0.55 2.99 13.82
C ILE A 21 -0.67 2.56 12.35
N HIS A 22 -1.28 1.42 12.08
CA HIS A 22 -1.49 0.93 10.72
C HIS A 22 -2.37 1.88 9.90
N THR A 23 -3.48 2.35 10.46
CA THR A 23 -4.34 3.37 9.81
C THR A 23 -3.55 4.66 9.50
N ILE A 24 -2.76 5.16 10.45
CA ILE A 24 -1.91 6.35 10.24
C ILE A 24 -0.91 6.13 9.10
N LEU A 25 -0.23 4.98 9.08
CA LEU A 25 0.69 4.61 8.01
C LEU A 25 -0.02 4.53 6.65
N GLY A 26 -1.25 4.00 6.61
CA GLY A 26 -2.08 3.98 5.41
C GLY A 26 -2.31 5.38 4.84
N PHE A 27 -2.70 6.34 5.69
CA PHE A 27 -2.88 7.73 5.25
C PHE A 27 -1.57 8.37 4.77
N LEU A 28 -0.44 8.10 5.45
CA LEU A 28 0.87 8.60 5.01
C LEU A 28 1.27 8.05 3.65
N ILE A 29 1.09 6.74 3.42
CA ILE A 29 1.36 6.10 2.12
C ILE A 29 0.46 6.68 1.03
N THR A 30 -0.80 6.97 1.34
CA THR A 30 -1.73 7.60 0.40
C THR A 30 -1.26 8.99 0.00
N GLY A 31 -0.84 9.82 0.96
CA GLY A 31 -0.27 11.13 0.71
C GLY A 31 1.00 11.06 -0.14
N LEU A 32 1.93 10.15 0.20
CA LEU A 32 3.16 9.93 -0.56
C LEU A 32 2.86 9.46 -2.00
N SER A 33 1.93 8.52 -2.17
CA SER A 33 1.52 8.04 -3.49
C SER A 33 0.90 9.15 -4.33
N GLY A 34 0.03 9.99 -3.75
CA GLY A 34 -0.52 11.15 -4.43
C GLY A 34 0.54 12.15 -4.86
N TYR A 35 1.53 12.41 -4.00
CA TYR A 35 2.68 13.26 -4.34
C TYR A 35 3.51 12.68 -5.49
N LEU A 36 3.83 11.38 -5.45
CA LEU A 36 4.57 10.71 -6.52
C LEU A 36 3.79 10.70 -7.84
N TRP A 37 2.48 10.46 -7.79
CA TRP A 37 1.61 10.53 -8.96
C TRP A 37 1.63 11.93 -9.60
N LEU A 38 1.54 13.00 -8.80
CA LEU A 38 1.65 14.37 -9.31
C LEU A 38 3.00 14.62 -9.99
N LYS A 39 4.10 14.17 -9.37
CA LYS A 39 5.45 14.28 -9.93
C LYS A 39 5.58 13.55 -11.27
N ILE A 40 5.10 12.31 -11.35
CA ILE A 40 5.28 11.46 -12.54
C ILE A 40 4.30 11.84 -13.66
N VAL A 41 3.04 12.11 -13.34
CA VAL A 41 1.97 12.29 -14.33
C VAL A 41 1.79 13.74 -14.75
N LYS A 42 1.95 14.70 -13.82
CA LYS A 42 1.67 16.12 -14.10
C LYS A 42 2.93 16.96 -14.30
N GLN A 43 4.03 16.63 -13.62
CA GLN A 43 5.24 17.46 -13.63
C GLN A 43 6.38 16.90 -14.50
N SER A 44 6.27 15.65 -14.96
CA SER A 44 7.27 15.06 -15.86
C SER A 44 7.12 15.65 -17.27
N LEU A 45 8.26 15.95 -17.92
CA LEU A 45 8.29 16.57 -19.25
C LEU A 45 7.71 15.65 -20.33
N ASN A 46 8.03 14.35 -20.30
CA ASN A 46 7.57 13.36 -21.28
C ASN A 46 7.38 11.98 -20.62
N PRO A 47 6.40 11.81 -19.70
CA PRO A 47 6.17 10.51 -19.09
C PRO A 47 5.64 9.53 -20.14
N THR A 48 6.18 8.31 -20.17
CA THR A 48 5.66 7.25 -21.02
C THR A 48 4.23 6.88 -20.62
N SER A 49 3.40 6.45 -21.57
CA SER A 49 2.01 6.06 -21.28
C SER A 49 1.93 4.96 -20.21
N MET A 50 2.89 4.02 -20.23
CA MET A 50 3.02 2.97 -19.22
C MET A 50 3.25 3.53 -17.81
N MET A 51 4.15 4.52 -17.65
CA MET A 51 4.42 5.15 -16.35
C MET A 51 3.18 5.88 -15.81
N VAL A 52 2.41 6.53 -16.68
CA VAL A 52 1.17 7.23 -16.29
C VAL A 52 0.10 6.23 -15.84
N GLN A 53 -0.12 5.16 -16.62
CA GLN A 53 -1.11 4.13 -16.31
C GLN A 53 -0.79 3.43 -15.00
N ILE A 54 0.46 2.96 -14.83
CA ILE A 54 0.89 2.26 -13.61
C ILE A 54 0.79 3.18 -12.38
N SER A 55 1.26 4.43 -12.47
CA SER A 55 1.11 5.40 -11.37
C SER A 55 -0.35 5.58 -10.96
N THR A 56 -1.24 5.69 -11.95
CA THR A 56 -2.67 5.92 -11.71
C THR A 56 -3.33 4.69 -11.11
N ILE A 57 -3.01 3.49 -11.59
CA ILE A 57 -3.50 2.22 -11.03
C ILE A 57 -3.03 2.07 -9.58
N ILE A 58 -1.73 2.31 -9.29
CA ILE A 58 -1.20 2.25 -7.93
C ILE A 58 -1.97 3.19 -6.99
N LEU A 59 -2.22 4.43 -7.42
CA LEU A 59 -2.96 5.40 -6.61
C LEU A 59 -4.40 4.95 -6.34
N VAL A 60 -5.11 4.44 -7.35
CA VAL A 60 -6.47 3.89 -7.20
C VAL A 60 -6.50 2.68 -6.27
N LEU A 61 -5.54 1.77 -6.40
CA LEU A 61 -5.42 0.60 -5.54
C LEU A 61 -5.13 1.01 -4.09
N ILE A 62 -4.28 2.01 -3.85
CA ILE A 62 -4.02 2.53 -2.50
C ILE A 62 -5.28 3.14 -1.89
N PHE A 63 -6.05 3.95 -2.64
CA PHE A 63 -7.34 4.45 -2.15
C PHE A 63 -8.30 3.32 -1.78
N THR A 64 -8.37 2.29 -2.64
CA THR A 64 -9.17 1.09 -2.37
C THR A 64 -8.71 0.39 -1.09
N GLN A 65 -7.40 0.34 -0.85
CA GLN A 65 -6.85 -0.28 0.36
C GLN A 65 -7.17 0.45 1.65
N ILE A 66 -7.23 1.78 1.63
CA ILE A 66 -7.66 2.53 2.81
C ILE A 66 -9.12 2.24 3.13
N ILE A 67 -10.00 2.29 2.12
CA ILE A 67 -11.43 2.00 2.32
C ILE A 67 -11.61 0.58 2.85
N LEU A 68 -10.95 -0.41 2.23
CA LEU A 68 -11.01 -1.80 2.68
C LEU A 68 -10.43 -1.96 4.09
N GLY A 69 -9.26 -1.40 4.37
CA GLY A 69 -8.59 -1.48 5.67
C GLY A 69 -9.45 -0.94 6.80
N GLU A 70 -10.04 0.25 6.62
CA GLU A 70 -10.94 0.83 7.62
C GLU A 70 -12.22 -0.01 7.81
N ILE A 71 -12.78 -0.56 6.72
CA ILE A 71 -13.91 -1.51 6.80
C ILE A 71 -13.53 -2.75 7.63
N LEU A 72 -12.35 -3.34 7.39
CA LEU A 72 -11.89 -4.50 8.16
C LEU A 72 -11.81 -4.18 9.65
N VAL A 73 -11.34 -2.98 9.95
CA VAL A 73 -11.02 -2.49 11.27
C VAL A 73 -12.27 -2.14 12.08
N PHE A 74 -13.33 -1.61 11.47
CA PHE A 74 -14.54 -1.17 12.19
C PHE A 74 -15.70 -2.15 12.16
N LEU A 75 -15.70 -3.13 11.24
CA LEU A 75 -16.82 -4.07 11.07
C LEU A 75 -16.48 -5.52 11.46
N ASP A 76 -15.33 -5.76 12.10
CA ASP A 76 -14.88 -7.08 12.60
C ASP A 76 -15.13 -8.23 11.58
N VAL A 77 -14.78 -7.97 10.32
CA VAL A 77 -15.14 -8.86 9.22
C VAL A 77 -14.35 -10.16 9.21
N ILE A 78 -14.93 -11.19 8.59
CA ILE A 78 -14.36 -12.54 8.54
C ILE A 78 -12.94 -12.58 7.91
N PRO A 79 -12.09 -13.54 8.30
CA PRO A 79 -10.71 -13.64 7.80
C PRO A 79 -10.57 -13.72 6.27
N LEU A 80 -11.56 -14.27 5.58
CA LEU A 80 -11.56 -14.35 4.11
C LEU A 80 -11.47 -12.96 3.46
N ILE A 81 -12.14 -11.94 4.02
CA ILE A 81 -12.09 -10.57 3.49
C ILE A 81 -10.73 -9.91 3.79
N GLN A 82 -10.13 -10.23 4.93
CA GLN A 82 -8.78 -9.77 5.27
C GLN A 82 -7.73 -10.29 4.28
N LEU A 83 -7.91 -11.52 3.76
CA LEU A 83 -7.05 -12.07 2.72
C LEU A 83 -7.09 -11.23 1.43
N PHE A 84 -8.26 -10.73 1.02
CA PHE A 84 -8.37 -9.86 -0.15
C PHE A 84 -7.61 -8.54 0.04
N HIS A 85 -7.64 -7.95 1.23
CA HIS A 85 -6.84 -6.77 1.55
C HIS A 85 -5.34 -7.05 1.41
N MET A 86 -4.83 -8.17 1.95
CA MET A 86 -3.42 -8.55 1.78
C MET A 86 -3.07 -8.85 0.32
N TRP A 87 -3.96 -9.49 -0.43
CA TRP A 87 -3.74 -9.83 -1.82
C TRP A 87 -3.62 -8.59 -2.71
N ILE A 88 -4.52 -7.61 -2.57
CA ILE A 88 -4.44 -6.34 -3.30
C ILE A 88 -3.14 -5.59 -2.93
N ALA A 89 -2.64 -5.72 -1.69
CA ALA A 89 -1.42 -5.06 -1.26
C ALA A 89 -0.20 -5.63 -2.00
N SER A 90 -0.20 -6.94 -2.26
CA SER A 90 0.82 -7.59 -3.09
C SER A 90 0.84 -7.07 -4.53
N TRP A 91 -0.32 -6.74 -5.10
CA TRP A 91 -0.40 -6.15 -6.45
C TRP A 91 0.20 -4.76 -6.50
N ILE A 92 -0.05 -3.93 -5.48
CA ILE A 92 0.56 -2.61 -5.35
C ILE A 92 2.09 -2.74 -5.32
N LEU A 93 2.63 -3.63 -4.48
CA LEU A 93 4.08 -3.87 -4.43
C LEU A 93 4.64 -4.35 -5.77
N GLY A 94 3.96 -5.28 -6.44
CA GLY A 94 4.37 -5.77 -7.76
C GLY A 94 4.41 -4.64 -8.81
N LEU A 95 3.39 -3.80 -8.84
CA LEU A 95 3.33 -2.64 -9.74
C LEU A 95 4.41 -1.60 -9.42
N CYS A 96 4.72 -1.37 -8.14
CA CYS A 96 5.85 -0.51 -7.75
C CYS A 96 7.18 -1.05 -8.30
N MET A 97 7.40 -2.36 -8.26
CA MET A 97 8.62 -2.96 -8.82
C MET A 97 8.68 -2.83 -10.34
N VAL A 98 7.57 -3.05 -11.04
CA VAL A 98 7.47 -2.83 -12.50
C VAL A 98 7.75 -1.38 -12.84
N GLN A 99 7.15 -0.44 -12.11
CA GLN A 99 7.34 0.99 -12.31
C GLN A 99 8.80 1.41 -12.08
N TYR A 100 9.41 0.91 -11.01
CA TYR A 100 10.81 1.17 -10.70
C TYR A 100 11.73 0.61 -11.79
N SER A 101 11.48 -0.61 -12.27
CA SER A 101 12.25 -1.22 -13.35
C SER A 101 12.16 -0.42 -14.66
N ALA A 102 10.95 0.01 -15.03
CA ALA A 102 10.74 0.86 -16.20
C ALA A 102 11.45 2.21 -16.08
N TRP A 103 11.42 2.82 -14.90
CA TRP A 103 12.17 4.05 -14.64
C TRP A 103 13.69 3.82 -14.72
N ASN A 104 14.21 2.78 -14.08
CA ASN A 104 15.64 2.47 -14.10
C ASN A 104 16.13 2.22 -15.54
N GLN A 105 15.38 1.47 -16.34
CA GLN A 105 15.74 1.22 -17.73
C GLN A 105 15.71 2.50 -18.57
N SER A 106 14.78 3.43 -18.30
CA SER A 106 14.76 4.73 -18.98
C SER A 106 16.03 5.55 -18.72
N GLN A 107 16.60 5.48 -17.51
CA GLN A 107 17.85 6.20 -17.20
C GLN A 107 19.03 5.61 -17.98
N VAL A 108 19.17 4.28 -17.98
CA VAL A 108 20.25 3.57 -18.70
C VAL A 108 20.17 3.78 -20.21
N SER A 109 18.98 3.93 -20.79
CA SER A 109 18.82 4.21 -22.24
C SER A 109 19.09 5.66 -22.64
N HIS A 110 19.21 6.57 -21.67
CA HIS A 110 19.45 8.00 -21.88
C HIS A 110 20.85 8.45 -21.44
N GLU A 111 21.71 7.51 -21.01
CA GLU A 111 23.18 7.63 -20.96
C GLU A 111 23.79 7.15 -22.28
#